data_AF-A0A0R1WL52-F1
#
_entry.id   AF-A0A0R1WL52-F1
#
_cell.length_a   1.000
_cell.length_b   1.000
_cell.length_c   1.000
_cell.angle_alpha   90.00
_cell.angle_beta   90.00
_cell.angle_gamma   90.00
#
_symmetry.space_group_name_H-M   'P 1'
#
loop_
_entity.id
_entity.type
_entity.pdbx_description
1 polymer ?
#
loop_
_entity_poly.entity_id
_entity_poly.type
_entity_poly.pdbx_seq_one_letter_code
_entity_poly.pdbx_strand_id
1 'polypeptide(L)'
;MEIGSLAEWVEGLGELLAVSVALFLPYYQQRQENKKKNQRAKQVIISTAGTLLDQTEIQKSPNFVELQQFVSIYAVLSTNSKTINIIELGDNILDTIADNNVLNHDQKQIVKQNINDLKKLKI
;
A
#
# COMPACT_ATOMS: atom_id res chain seq x y z
N MET A 1 0.23 -29.78 49.53
CA MET A 1 0.26 -28.76 48.48
C MET A 1 -1.19 -28.44 48.18
N GLU A 2 -1.72 -27.39 48.80
CA GLU A 2 -3.11 -27.02 48.57
C GLU A 2 -3.20 -26.50 47.14
N ILE A 3 -4.02 -27.16 46.33
CA ILE A 3 -4.37 -26.68 45.00
C ILE A 3 -5.05 -25.33 45.25
N GLY A 4 -4.42 -24.24 44.80
CA GLY A 4 -4.93 -22.88 44.99
C GLY A 4 -6.39 -22.74 44.59
N SER A 5 -7.09 -21.77 45.18
CA SER A 5 -8.53 -21.62 44.97
C SER A 5 -8.84 -21.41 43.49
N LEU A 6 -10.05 -21.80 43.04
CA LEU A 6 -10.46 -21.57 41.64
C LEU A 6 -10.33 -20.10 41.22
N ALA A 7 -10.43 -19.16 42.16
CA ALA A 7 -10.25 -17.74 41.92
C ALA A 7 -8.79 -17.39 41.55
N GLU A 8 -7.80 -17.93 42.26
CA GLU A 8 -6.37 -17.69 41.99
C GLU A 8 -5.94 -18.27 40.63
N TRP A 9 -6.51 -19.41 40.22
CA TRP A 9 -6.29 -19.97 38.88
C TRP A 9 -6.87 -19.10 37.78
N VAL A 10 -8.07 -18.55 37.99
CA VAL A 10 -8.72 -17.64 37.03
C VAL A 10 -7.98 -16.31 36.94
N GLU A 11 -7.49 -15.80 38.07
CA GLU A 11 -6.66 -14.59 38.14
C GLU A 11 -5.34 -14.78 37.38
N GLY A 12 -4.61 -15.87 37.67
CA GLY A 12 -3.36 -16.18 36.96
C GLY A 12 -3.55 -16.42 35.45
N LEU A 13 -4.65 -17.06 35.03
CA LEU A 13 -5.00 -17.18 33.61
C LEU A 13 -5.35 -15.83 32.99
N GLY A 14 -6.06 -14.97 33.71
CA GLY A 14 -6.40 -13.61 33.29
C GLY A 14 -5.16 -12.75 33.08
N GLU A 15 -4.22 -12.78 34.02
CA GLU A 15 -2.94 -12.07 33.91
C GLU A 15 -2.10 -12.57 32.74
N LEU A 16 -1.98 -13.90 32.58
CA LEU A 16 -1.23 -14.49 31.48
C LEU A 16 -1.81 -14.09 30.12
N LEU A 17 -3.15 -14.10 29.99
CA LEU A 17 -3.84 -13.64 28.79
C LEU A 17 -3.66 -12.13 28.55
N ALA A 18 -3.75 -11.31 29.60
CA ALA A 18 -3.57 -9.87 29.48
C ALA A 18 -2.15 -9.52 29.01
N VAL A 19 -1.12 -10.14 29.59
CA VAL A 19 0.27 -9.96 29.17
C VAL A 19 0.48 -10.46 27.74
N SER A 20 -0.08 -11.62 27.40
CA SER A 20 -0.01 -12.17 26.05
C SER A 20 -0.62 -11.21 25.02
N VAL A 21 -1.84 -10.72 25.26
CA VAL A 21 -2.50 -9.76 24.38
C VAL A 21 -1.70 -8.46 24.29
N ALA A 22 -1.19 -7.92 25.40
CA ALA A 22 -0.41 -6.69 25.41
C ALA A 22 0.88 -6.80 24.56
N LEU A 23 1.52 -7.98 24.55
CA LEU A 23 2.71 -8.22 23.73
C LEU A 23 2.39 -8.32 22.23
N PHE A 24 1.25 -8.92 21.86
CA PHE A 24 0.93 -9.19 20.44
C PHE A 24 0.02 -8.14 19.78
N LEU A 25 -0.72 -7.35 20.56
CA LEU A 25 -1.62 -6.32 20.05
C LEU A 25 -0.91 -5.24 19.19
N PRO A 26 0.26 -4.70 19.59
CA PRO A 26 0.99 -3.73 18.76
C PRO A 26 1.37 -4.32 17.39
N TYR A 27 1.82 -5.57 17.36
CA TYR A 27 2.17 -6.27 16.13
C TYR A 27 0.95 -6.44 15.20
N TYR A 28 -0.19 -6.85 15.78
CA TYR A 28 -1.43 -6.99 15.03
C TYR A 28 -1.93 -5.65 14.46
N GLN A 29 -1.86 -4.59 15.25
CA GLN A 29 -2.21 -3.22 14.81
C GLN A 29 -1.30 -2.76 13.67
N GLN A 30 0.02 -2.92 13.82
CA GLN A 30 0.98 -2.56 12.77
C GLN A 30 0.70 -3.32 11.46
N ARG A 31 0.35 -4.60 11.53
CA ARG A 31 -0.04 -5.39 10.35
C ARG A 31 -1.30 -4.87 9.69
N GLN A 32 -2.32 -4.46 10.45
CA GLN A 32 -3.53 -3.86 9.89
C GLN A 32 -3.25 -2.50 9.25
N GLU A 33 -2.46 -1.66 9.91
CA GLU A 33 -2.09 -0.35 9.37
C GLU A 33 -1.32 -0.46 8.06
N ASN A 34 -0.37 -1.39 7.99
CA ASN A 34 0.38 -1.67 6.76
C ASN A 34 -0.55 -2.10 5.61
N LYS A 35 -1.56 -2.94 5.90
CA LYS A 35 -2.57 -3.29 4.88
C LYS A 35 -3.36 -2.08 4.41
N LYS A 36 -3.82 -1.22 5.32
CA LYS A 36 -4.57 -0.01 4.97
C LYS A 36 -3.73 0.97 4.16
N LYS A 37 -2.46 1.19 4.54
CA LYS A 37 -1.50 2.01 3.81
C LYS A 37 -1.29 1.48 2.39
N ASN A 38 -1.08 0.17 2.24
CA ASN A 38 -0.90 -0.47 0.93
C ASN A 38 -2.16 -0.36 0.05
N GLN A 39 -3.36 -0.51 0.64
CA GLN A 39 -4.62 -0.34 -0.08
C GLN A 39 -4.78 1.09 -0.60
N ARG A 40 -4.48 2.08 0.25
CA ARG A 40 -4.54 3.50 -0.12
C ARG A 40 -3.53 3.83 -1.21
N ALA A 41 -2.27 3.42 -1.06
CA ALA A 41 -1.24 3.66 -2.07
C ALA A 41 -1.61 3.06 -3.44
N LYS A 42 -2.08 1.80 -3.44
CA LYS A 42 -2.61 1.15 -4.64
C LYS A 42 -3.77 1.92 -5.25
N GLN A 43 -4.72 2.39 -4.44
CA GLN A 43 -5.89 3.10 -4.93
C GLN A 43 -5.52 4.45 -5.56
N VAL A 44 -4.64 5.22 -4.91
CA VAL A 44 -4.15 6.50 -5.43
C VAL A 44 -3.51 6.29 -6.79
N ILE A 45 -2.53 5.40 -6.90
CA ILE A 45 -1.81 5.12 -8.16
C ILE A 45 -2.77 4.65 -9.26
N ILE A 46 -3.70 3.72 -8.96
CA ILE A 46 -4.67 3.24 -9.95
C ILE A 46 -5.57 4.38 -10.43
N SER A 47 -6.05 5.24 -9.52
CA SER A 47 -6.96 6.32 -9.87
C SER A 47 -6.27 7.40 -10.71
N THR A 48 -5.09 7.86 -10.31
CA THR A 48 -4.35 8.89 -11.05
C THR A 48 -3.80 8.34 -12.35
N ALA A 49 -3.19 7.15 -12.38
CA ALA A 49 -2.75 6.54 -13.64
C ALA A 49 -3.92 6.28 -14.60
N GLY A 50 -5.09 5.89 -14.08
CA GLY A 50 -6.29 5.68 -14.86
C GLY A 50 -6.80 6.95 -15.54
N THR A 51 -6.78 8.10 -14.85
CA THR A 51 -7.20 9.38 -15.44
C THR A 51 -6.22 9.90 -16.48
N LEU A 52 -4.94 9.55 -16.38
CA LEU A 52 -3.90 9.95 -17.35
C LEU A 52 -4.01 9.21 -18.70
N LEU A 53 -4.65 8.04 -18.75
CA LEU A 53 -4.78 7.25 -19.99
C LEU A 53 -5.55 7.95 -21.11
N ASP A 54 -6.50 8.81 -20.74
CA ASP A 54 -7.43 9.46 -21.67
C ASP A 54 -7.14 10.95 -21.86
N GLN A 55 -6.06 11.47 -21.24
CA GLN A 55 -5.65 12.87 -21.33
C GLN A 55 -4.67 13.13 -22.49
N THR A 56 -4.76 14.33 -23.05
CA THR A 56 -3.91 14.82 -24.16
C THR A 56 -2.82 15.81 -23.73
N GLU A 57 -2.85 16.27 -22.48
CA GLU A 57 -1.81 17.14 -21.87
C GLU A 57 -1.36 16.57 -20.52
N ILE A 58 -0.81 15.36 -20.55
CA ILE A 58 -0.50 14.61 -19.33
C ILE A 58 0.49 15.35 -18.43
N GLN A 59 1.56 15.95 -18.97
CA GLN A 59 2.58 16.60 -18.16
C GLN A 59 2.09 17.82 -17.38
N LYS A 60 1.11 18.56 -17.93
CA LYS A 60 0.52 19.73 -17.27
C LYS A 60 -0.63 19.35 -16.35
N SER A 61 -1.04 18.09 -16.36
CA SER A 61 -2.14 17.60 -15.55
C SER A 61 -1.75 17.60 -14.08
N PRO A 62 -2.59 18.12 -13.18
CA PRO A 62 -2.35 18.01 -11.74
C PRO A 62 -2.21 16.55 -11.31
N ASN A 63 -2.86 15.61 -12.00
CA ASN A 63 -2.81 14.18 -11.70
C ASN A 63 -1.41 13.57 -11.96
N PHE A 64 -0.67 14.08 -12.95
CA PHE A 64 0.68 13.60 -13.24
C PHE A 64 1.67 14.09 -12.18
N VAL A 65 1.59 15.38 -11.83
CA VAL A 65 2.39 15.96 -10.75
C VAL A 65 2.10 15.28 -9.41
N GLU A 66 0.82 15.03 -9.12
CA GLU A 66 0.41 14.31 -7.91
C GLU A 66 0.94 12.88 -7.90
N LEU A 67 0.84 12.13 -9.01
CA LEU A 67 1.39 10.78 -9.12
C LEU A 67 2.91 10.79 -8.93
N GLN A 68 3.62 11.71 -9.57
CA GLN A 68 5.08 11.84 -9.46
C GLN A 68 5.52 12.14 -8.02
N GLN A 69 4.87 13.12 -7.37
CA GLN A 69 5.14 13.46 -5.98
C GLN A 69 4.80 12.28 -5.05
N PHE A 70 3.67 11.63 -5.26
CA PHE A 70 3.24 10.50 -4.45
C PHE A 70 4.24 9.34 -4.51
N VAL A 71 4.65 8.93 -5.72
CA VAL A 71 5.65 7.87 -5.93
C VAL A 71 6.98 8.26 -5.29
N SER A 72 7.46 9.49 -5.50
CA SER A 72 8.74 9.97 -4.94
C SER A 72 8.75 9.96 -3.41
N ILE A 73 7.69 10.47 -2.78
CA ILE A 73 7.56 10.52 -1.32
C ILE A 73 7.47 9.08 -0.76
N TYR A 74 6.63 8.24 -1.36
CA TYR A 74 6.45 6.88 -0.87
C TYR A 74 7.67 5.99 -1.15
N ALA A 75 8.45 6.23 -2.20
CA ALA A 75 9.70 5.51 -2.44
C ALA A 75 10.68 5.66 -1.25
N VAL A 76 10.76 6.86 -0.67
CA VAL A 76 11.60 7.14 0.50
C VAL A 76 11.02 6.56 1.80
N LEU A 77 9.69 6.56 1.95
CA LEU A 77 9.01 6.12 3.18
C LEU A 77 8.71 4.62 3.24
N SER A 78 8.79 3.91 2.11
CA SER A 78 8.40 2.51 2.00
C SER A 78 9.41 1.58 2.66
N THR A 79 8.99 0.93 3.75
CA THR A 79 9.83 -0.02 4.51
C THR A 79 9.36 -1.48 4.40
N ASN A 80 8.19 -1.72 3.79
CA ASN A 80 7.62 -3.06 3.59
C ASN A 80 7.69 -3.44 2.11
N SER A 81 8.13 -4.68 1.82
CA SER A 81 8.23 -5.23 0.47
C SER A 81 6.97 -5.08 -0.37
N LYS A 82 5.77 -5.22 0.23
CA LYS A 82 4.52 -5.03 -0.51
C LYS A 82 4.31 -3.59 -0.95
N THR A 83 4.68 -2.63 -0.12
CA THR A 83 4.59 -1.21 -0.46
C THR A 83 5.61 -0.89 -1.54
N ILE A 84 6.84 -1.40 -1.41
CA ILE A 84 7.90 -1.24 -2.42
C ILE A 84 7.40 -1.71 -3.79
N ASN A 85 6.84 -2.92 -3.90
CA ASN A 85 6.31 -3.42 -5.18
C ASN A 85 5.18 -2.55 -5.76
N ILE A 86 4.33 -1.96 -4.91
CA ILE A 86 3.27 -1.04 -5.36
C ILE A 86 3.89 0.24 -5.91
N ILE A 87 4.93 0.76 -5.25
CA ILE A 87 5.62 1.97 -5.67
C ILE A 87 6.44 1.74 -6.94
N GLU A 88 7.15 0.62 -7.07
CA GLU A 88 7.87 0.23 -8.29
C GLU A 88 6.92 0.15 -9.50
N LEU A 89 5.71 -0.38 -9.32
CA LEU A 89 4.70 -0.37 -10.39
C LEU A 89 4.21 1.05 -10.72
N GLY A 90 4.13 1.93 -9.73
CA GLY A 90 3.85 3.36 -9.94
C GLY A 90 4.98 4.08 -10.68
N ASP A 91 6.22 3.77 -10.36
CA ASP A 91 7.42 4.30 -11.00
C ASP A 91 7.51 3.86 -12.46
N ASN A 92 7.30 2.56 -12.73
CA ASN A 92 7.19 2.03 -14.09
C ASN A 92 6.08 2.71 -14.91
N ILE A 93 4.96 3.10 -14.28
CA ILE A 93 3.91 3.88 -14.95
C ILE A 93 4.41 5.28 -15.30
N LEU A 94 5.09 5.96 -14.37
CA LEU A 94 5.68 7.28 -14.62
C LEU A 94 6.74 7.23 -15.73
N ASP A 95 7.63 6.23 -15.72
CA ASP A 95 8.63 6.02 -16.77
C ASP A 95 8.01 5.72 -18.13
N THR A 96 6.88 5.01 -18.15
CA THR A 96 6.15 4.75 -19.41
C THR A 96 5.52 6.02 -19.97
N ILE A 97 5.07 6.91 -19.09
CA ILE A 97 4.48 8.20 -19.46
C ILE A 97 5.59 9.17 -19.90
N ALA A 98 6.69 9.23 -19.16
CA ALA A 98 7.88 10.06 -19.39
C ALA A 98 7.51 11.49 -19.83
N ASP A 99 8.27 12.05 -20.77
CA ASP A 99 8.05 13.38 -21.31
C ASP A 99 6.97 13.44 -22.41
N ASN A 100 6.09 12.44 -22.52
CA ASN A 100 5.08 12.45 -23.58
C ASN A 100 3.79 13.13 -23.08
N ASN A 101 3.36 14.17 -23.79
CA ASN A 101 2.07 14.83 -23.49
C ASN A 101 0.87 13.94 -23.84
N VAL A 102 1.04 13.02 -24.80
CA VAL A 102 0.03 12.06 -25.25
C VAL A 102 0.65 10.67 -25.28
N LEU A 103 -0.04 9.68 -24.72
CA LEU A 103 0.40 8.29 -24.77
C LEU A 103 0.04 7.66 -26.12
N ASN A 104 1.03 7.02 -26.73
CA ASN A 104 0.82 6.15 -27.88
C ASN A 104 0.07 4.86 -27.48
N HIS A 105 -0.42 4.11 -28.47
CA HIS A 105 -1.20 2.88 -28.23
C HIS A 105 -0.46 1.88 -27.35
N ASP A 106 0.83 1.67 -27.61
CA ASP A 106 1.68 0.74 -26.85
C ASP A 106 1.88 1.20 -25.40
N GLN A 107 2.12 2.50 -25.18
CA GLN A 107 2.24 3.08 -23.84
C GLN A 107 0.94 2.95 -23.05
N LYS A 108 -0.21 3.21 -23.69
CA LYS A 108 -1.52 2.99 -23.06
C LYS A 108 -1.73 1.53 -22.67
N GLN A 109 -1.26 0.59 -23.47
CA GLN A 109 -1.36 -0.84 -23.16
C GLN A 109 -0.46 -1.23 -21.98
N ILE A 110 0.77 -0.72 -21.93
CA ILE A 110 1.71 -0.96 -20.81
C ILE A 110 1.15 -0.37 -19.51
N VAL A 111 0.68 0.87 -19.52
CA VAL A 111 0.07 1.50 -18.34
C VAL A 111 -1.17 0.73 -17.88
N LYS A 112 -2.03 0.28 -18.81
CA LYS A 112 -3.19 -0.57 -18.47
C LYS A 112 -2.77 -1.91 -17.86
N GLN A 113 -1.69 -2.50 -18.35
CA GLN A 113 -1.15 -3.75 -17.81
C GLN A 113 -0.62 -3.54 -16.39
N ASN A 114 0.18 -2.51 -16.15
CA ASN A 114 0.68 -2.17 -14.81
C ASN A 114 -0.45 -1.87 -13.82
N ILE A 115 -1.51 -1.18 -14.26
CA ILE A 115 -2.74 -0.97 -13.45
C ILE A 115 -3.42 -2.30 -13.12
N ASN A 116 -3.48 -3.23 -14.06
CA ASN A 116 -4.07 -4.56 -13.83
C ASN A 116 -3.23 -5.41 -12.89
N ASP A 117 -1.91 -5.32 -12.96
CA ASP A 117 -1.00 -6.03 -12.07
C ASP A 117 -1.07 -5.44 -10.65
N LEU A 118 -1.19 -4.11 -10.53
CA LEU A 118 -1.56 -3.46 -9.28
C LEU A 118 -2.88 -4.01 -8.73
N LYS A 119 -3.93 -4.16 -9.56
CA LYS A 119 -5.22 -4.73 -9.12
C LYS A 119 -5.11 -6.16 -8.60
N LYS A 120 -4.25 -7.00 -9.20
CA LYS A 120 -4.04 -8.41 -8.82
C LYS A 120 -3.20 -8.60 -7.56
N LEU A 121 -2.40 -7.61 -7.15
CA LEU A 121 -1.58 -7.67 -5.93
C LEU A 121 -2.44 -7.89 -4.67
N LYS A 122 -2.14 -8.97 -3.93
CA LYS A 122 -2.78 -9.33 -2.65
C LYS A 122 -2.14 -8.58 -1.47
N ILE A 123 -2.98 -7.86 -0.72
CA ILE A 123 -2.57 -7.00 0.41
C ILE A 123 -2.64 -7.72 1.76
#